data_AF-A0A2V9C6V9-F1
#
_entry.id   AF-A0A2V9C6V9-F1
#
_cell.length_a   1.000
_cell.length_b   1.000
_cell.length_c   1.000
_cell.angle_alpha   90.00
_cell.angle_beta   90.00
_cell.angle_gamma   90.00
#
_symmetry.space_group_name_H-M   'P 1'
#
loop_
_entity.id
_entity.type
_entity.pdbx_description
1 polymer ?
#
loop_
_entity_poly.entity_id
_entity_poly.type
_entity_poly.pdbx_seq_one_letter_code
_entity_poly.pdbx_strand_id
1 'polypeptide(L)'
;MRYLPEYFQRQIALCGFLTVVALPIGCGTSKPAGNDNEGEVASCTEPSNPFSEGTGHYAGYEWAEKNGSGDCNGSSQSFREGCEEYEAQESAYDECQKKKH
;
A
#
# COMPACT_ATOMS: atom_id res chain seq x y z
N MET A 1 -22.92 -3.18 -30.14
CA MET A 1 -22.12 -4.39 -30.43
C MET A 1 -21.30 -4.68 -29.17
N ARG A 2 -21.53 -5.83 -28.53
CA ARG A 2 -20.52 -6.92 -28.36
C ARG A 2 -19.50 -6.59 -27.24
N TYR A 3 -19.24 -7.37 -26.18
CA TYR A 3 -19.59 -8.72 -25.69
C TYR A 3 -19.27 -8.72 -24.17
N LEU A 4 -20.03 -9.46 -23.35
CA LEU A 4 -19.63 -9.86 -21.99
C LEU A 4 -18.74 -11.11 -22.06
N PRO A 5 -17.67 -11.24 -21.26
CA PRO A 5 -17.10 -12.55 -20.96
C PRO A 5 -17.58 -13.06 -19.60
N GLU A 6 -18.41 -14.10 -19.66
CA GLU A 6 -18.74 -15.05 -18.61
C GLU A 6 -17.50 -15.90 -18.26
N TYR A 7 -16.81 -15.59 -17.17
CA TYR A 7 -15.81 -16.51 -16.55
C TYR A 7 -15.92 -16.54 -15.02
N PHE A 8 -17.11 -16.24 -14.51
CA PHE A 8 -17.53 -16.70 -13.19
C PHE A 8 -17.81 -18.22 -13.32
N GLN A 9 -17.41 -19.01 -12.32
CA GLN A 9 -17.89 -20.37 -12.08
C GLN A 9 -17.17 -21.55 -12.79
N ARG A 10 -15.98 -21.92 -12.30
CA ARG A 10 -15.56 -23.33 -12.12
C ARG A 10 -14.20 -23.42 -11.41
N GLN A 11 -14.20 -23.52 -10.08
CA GLN A 11 -13.35 -24.42 -9.26
C GLN A 11 -13.88 -24.43 -7.82
N ILE A 12 -15.04 -25.05 -7.60
CA ILE A 12 -15.46 -25.54 -6.28
C ILE A 12 -15.33 -27.06 -6.33
N ALA A 13 -14.28 -27.59 -5.72
CA ALA A 13 -14.17 -28.96 -5.20
C ALA A 13 -12.91 -28.99 -4.31
N LEU A 14 -13.06 -28.76 -3.00
CA LEU A 14 -13.23 -29.80 -1.96
C LEU A 14 -11.93 -30.54 -1.60
N CYS A 15 -11.21 -29.99 -0.63
CA CYS A 15 -10.54 -30.68 0.49
C CYS A 15 -10.53 -29.61 1.61
N GLY A 16 -11.41 -29.63 2.60
CA GLY A 16 -11.46 -30.67 3.63
C GLY A 16 -11.04 -30.03 4.95
N PHE A 17 -12.02 -29.43 5.64
CA PHE A 17 -12.21 -29.42 7.09
C PHE A 17 -11.01 -29.09 8.01
N LEU A 18 -11.06 -27.96 8.72
CA LEU A 18 -10.82 -27.92 10.16
C LEU A 18 -11.55 -26.71 10.78
N THR A 19 -12.70 -27.01 11.37
CA THR A 19 -13.47 -26.13 12.25
C THR A 19 -12.77 -26.05 13.61
N VAL A 20 -12.41 -24.84 14.06
CA VAL A 20 -12.16 -24.58 15.48
C VAL A 20 -13.09 -23.47 15.95
N VAL A 21 -13.90 -23.83 16.93
CA VAL A 21 -14.99 -23.07 17.54
C VAL A 21 -14.44 -22.09 18.59
N ALA A 22 -14.88 -20.83 18.44
CA ALA A 22 -15.17 -19.76 19.41
C ALA A 22 -14.43 -19.67 20.76
N LEU A 23 -13.96 -18.45 21.07
CA LEU A 23 -14.25 -17.76 22.33
C LEU A 23 -14.35 -16.23 22.11
N PRO A 24 -15.44 -15.55 22.49
CA PRO A 24 -15.50 -14.10 22.56
C PRO A 24 -14.89 -13.61 23.88
N ILE A 25 -13.74 -12.94 23.83
CA ILE A 25 -13.26 -12.14 24.96
C ILE A 25 -13.86 -10.74 24.82
N GLY A 26 -15.01 -10.55 25.46
CA GLY A 26 -15.51 -9.24 25.83
C GLY A 26 -15.03 -8.87 27.23
N CYS A 27 -14.31 -7.75 27.34
CA CYS A 27 -14.22 -6.81 28.47
C CYS A 27 -13.05 -5.86 28.19
N GLY A 28 -13.10 -4.56 28.44
CA GLY A 28 -14.10 -3.69 29.02
C GLY A 28 -13.59 -2.24 28.85
N THR A 29 -14.51 -1.28 28.82
CA THR A 29 -14.13 0.13 28.85
C THR A 29 -13.42 0.46 30.16
N SER A 30 -12.14 0.81 30.06
CA SER A 30 -11.44 1.59 31.07
C SER A 30 -10.28 2.32 30.41
N LYS A 31 -10.57 3.58 30.09
CA LYS A 31 -9.66 4.67 29.74
C LYS A 31 -8.44 4.67 30.67
N PRO A 32 -7.20 4.53 30.17
CA PRO A 32 -6.08 5.25 30.75
C PRO A 32 -6.07 6.64 30.10
N ALA A 33 -6.12 7.67 30.96
CA ALA A 33 -5.62 8.97 30.62
C ALA A 33 -4.10 8.86 30.42
N GLY A 34 -3.68 8.38 29.25
CA GLY A 34 -2.33 8.52 28.73
C GLY A 34 -2.33 9.82 27.94
N ASN A 35 -1.98 10.89 28.65
CA ASN A 35 -1.87 12.23 28.10
C ASN A 35 -0.51 12.34 27.42
N ASP A 36 -0.31 11.61 26.32
CA ASP A 36 0.85 11.81 25.45
C ASP A 36 0.51 12.96 24.51
N ASN A 37 0.35 14.15 25.11
CA ASN A 37 0.70 15.39 24.45
C ASN A 37 2.23 15.45 24.40
N GLU A 38 2.83 14.58 23.62
CA GLU A 38 4.08 14.91 22.96
C GLU A 38 3.66 15.33 21.56
N GLY A 39 3.59 16.65 21.37
CA GLY A 39 3.24 17.26 20.10
C GLY A 39 4.33 16.95 19.07
N GLU A 40 4.27 15.77 18.48
CA GLU A 40 4.84 15.58 17.16
C GLU A 40 3.82 16.17 16.20
N VAL A 41 4.10 17.39 15.73
CA VAL A 41 3.57 17.87 14.44
C VAL A 41 3.74 16.69 13.49
N ALA A 42 2.66 16.00 13.13
CA ALA A 42 2.71 14.78 12.33
C ALA A 42 3.52 15.08 11.08
N SER A 43 4.82 14.77 11.08
CA SER A 43 5.70 15.22 10.01
C SER A 43 5.42 14.33 8.82
N CYS A 44 5.10 14.92 7.67
CA CYS A 44 4.87 14.14 6.48
C CYS A 44 6.24 13.72 5.98
N THR A 45 6.44 12.42 5.79
CA THR A 45 7.69 11.90 5.27
C THR A 45 7.68 12.06 3.76
N GLU A 46 8.62 12.84 3.22
CA GLU A 46 8.78 12.98 1.78
C GLU A 46 9.22 11.64 1.17
N PRO A 47 8.81 11.34 -0.08
CA PRO A 47 9.24 10.12 -0.76
C PRO A 47 10.77 9.99 -0.80
N SER A 48 11.28 8.78 -0.53
CA SER A 48 12.70 8.45 -0.65
C SER A 48 12.91 7.06 -1.26
N ASN A 49 13.87 6.96 -2.18
CA ASN A 49 14.17 5.74 -2.91
C ASN A 49 14.81 4.68 -1.98
N PRO A 50 14.15 3.55 -1.69
CA PRO A 50 14.67 2.54 -0.79
C PRO A 50 15.63 1.55 -1.48
N PHE A 51 15.76 1.64 -2.81
CA PHE A 51 16.47 0.65 -3.60
C PHE A 51 17.94 1.04 -3.80
N SER A 52 18.81 0.04 -3.95
CA SER A 52 20.22 0.27 -4.26
C SER A 52 20.40 0.80 -5.68
N GLU A 53 21.30 1.75 -5.85
CA GLU A 53 21.65 2.32 -7.15
C GLU A 53 22.01 1.23 -8.18
N GLY A 54 21.60 1.46 -9.44
CA GLY A 54 21.86 0.54 -10.55
C GLY A 54 20.92 -0.67 -10.63
N THR A 55 20.00 -0.84 -9.67
CA THR A 55 18.94 -1.86 -9.77
C THR A 55 17.78 -1.42 -10.67
N GLY A 56 16.99 -2.38 -11.14
CA GLY A 56 15.78 -2.08 -11.90
C GLY A 56 14.75 -1.29 -11.09
N HIS A 57 14.58 -1.64 -9.81
CA HIS A 57 13.72 -0.92 -8.88
C HIS A 57 14.17 0.53 -8.68
N TYR A 58 15.47 0.74 -8.46
CA TYR A 58 16.03 2.08 -8.38
C TYR A 58 15.73 2.91 -9.63
N ALA A 59 15.94 2.32 -10.82
CA ALA A 59 15.65 3.01 -12.07
C ALA A 59 14.16 3.32 -12.25
N GLY A 60 13.27 2.42 -11.80
CA GLY A 60 11.82 2.62 -11.81
C GLY A 60 11.39 3.78 -10.91
N TYR A 61 11.90 3.80 -9.68
CA TYR A 61 11.63 4.85 -8.71
C TYR A 61 12.11 6.22 -9.21
N GLU A 62 13.38 6.31 -9.64
CA GLU A 62 13.97 7.54 -10.18
C GLU A 62 13.24 8.06 -11.41
N TRP A 63 12.72 7.14 -12.24
CA TRP A 63 11.93 7.52 -13.40
C TRP A 63 10.61 8.14 -12.96
N ALA A 64 9.89 7.53 -12.02
CA ALA A 64 8.62 8.05 -11.51
C ALA A 64 8.82 9.42 -10.83
N GLU A 65 9.87 9.59 -10.02
CA GLU A 65 10.22 10.87 -9.40
C GLU A 65 10.42 11.99 -10.45
N LYS A 66 11.12 11.69 -11.55
CA LYS A 66 11.46 12.69 -12.58
C LYS A 66 10.31 13.00 -13.54
N ASN A 67 9.43 12.03 -13.77
CA ASN A 67 8.34 12.15 -14.75
C ASN A 67 6.99 12.45 -14.09
N GLY A 68 6.92 12.42 -12.76
CA GLY A 68 5.69 12.51 -11.98
C GLY A 68 4.98 11.16 -11.85
N SER A 69 3.97 11.12 -10.97
CA SER A 69 3.01 10.01 -10.86
C SER A 69 2.39 9.71 -12.24
N GLY A 70 2.49 8.48 -12.73
CA GLY A 70 2.12 8.13 -14.09
C GLY A 70 2.31 6.65 -14.39
N ASP A 71 1.73 6.17 -15.50
CA ASP A 71 1.65 4.74 -15.80
C ASP A 71 3.00 4.01 -15.66
N CYS A 72 3.13 3.22 -14.59
CA CYS A 72 4.24 2.30 -14.33
C CYS A 72 4.26 1.12 -15.33
N ASN A 73 4.36 1.44 -16.62
CA ASN A 73 4.28 0.52 -17.76
C ASN A 73 5.67 0.10 -18.28
N GLY A 74 6.70 0.16 -17.43
CA GLY A 74 8.03 -0.35 -17.79
C GLY A 74 8.01 -1.84 -18.13
N SER A 75 8.88 -2.26 -19.06
CA SER A 75 8.94 -3.64 -19.54
C SER A 75 9.50 -4.64 -18.53
N SER A 76 10.25 -4.17 -17.53
CA SER A 76 10.80 -5.00 -16.45
C SER A 76 9.89 -4.96 -15.22
N GLN A 77 9.63 -6.13 -14.62
CA GLN A 77 8.91 -6.20 -13.35
C GLN A 77 9.58 -5.35 -12.26
N SER A 78 10.91 -5.43 -12.14
CA SER A 78 11.66 -4.66 -11.14
C SER A 78 11.50 -3.15 -11.32
N PHE A 79 11.48 -2.69 -12.57
CA PHE A 79 11.23 -1.29 -12.88
C PHE A 79 9.82 -0.87 -12.44
N ARG A 80 8.81 -1.69 -12.76
CA ARG A 80 7.42 -1.40 -12.38
C ARG A 80 7.25 -1.33 -10.87
N GLU A 81 7.81 -2.29 -10.14
CA GLU A 81 7.77 -2.30 -8.67
C GLU A 81 8.43 -1.05 -8.06
N GLY A 82 9.55 -0.60 -8.63
CA GLY A 82 10.19 0.65 -8.20
C GLY A 82 9.37 1.91 -8.47
N CYS A 83 8.69 1.96 -9.62
CA CYS A 83 7.79 3.05 -9.98
C CYS A 83 6.55 3.08 -9.06
N GLU A 84 5.90 1.93 -8.86
CA GLU A 84 4.73 1.76 -7.98
C GLU A 84 5.07 2.16 -6.53
N GLU A 85 6.30 1.91 -6.08
CA GLU A 85 6.79 2.34 -4.77
C GLU A 85 6.84 3.87 -4.63
N TYR A 86 7.36 4.59 -5.63
CA TYR A 86 7.33 6.06 -5.62
C TYR A 86 5.90 6.60 -5.56
N GLU A 87 4.98 6.06 -6.37
CA GLU A 87 3.57 6.48 -6.37
C GLU A 87 2.90 6.25 -5.02
N ALA A 88 3.19 5.12 -4.37
CA ALA A 88 2.66 4.83 -3.04
C ALA A 88 3.15 5.83 -1.99
N GLN A 89 4.45 6.15 -2.01
CA GLN A 89 5.04 7.13 -1.09
C GLN A 89 4.53 8.55 -1.34
N GLU A 90 4.43 8.97 -2.60
CA GLU A 90 3.91 10.29 -2.99
C GLU A 90 2.44 10.45 -2.56
N SER A 91 1.61 9.43 -2.81
CA SER A 91 0.21 9.42 -2.36
C SER A 91 0.09 9.53 -0.83
N ALA A 92 0.89 8.77 -0.07
CA ALA A 92 0.90 8.83 1.38
C ALA A 92 1.36 10.20 1.90
N TYR A 93 2.37 10.80 1.27
CA TYR A 93 2.83 12.15 1.58
C TYR A 93 1.74 13.19 1.35
N ASP A 94 1.07 13.14 0.18
CA ASP A 94 -0.03 14.02 -0.18
C ASP A 94 -1.22 13.92 0.79
N GLU A 95 -1.61 12.71 1.15
CA GLU A 95 -2.66 12.49 2.15
C GLU A 95 -2.29 13.04 3.53
N CYS A 96 -1.02 12.91 3.91
CA CYS A 96 -0.52 13.50 5.14
C CYS A 96 -0.57 15.03 5.07
N GLN A 97 -0.10 15.64 3.98
CA GLN A 97 -0.09 17.08 3.80
C GLN A 97 -1.51 17.65 3.82
N LYS A 98 -2.47 16.96 3.21
CA LYS A 98 -3.90 17.33 3.27
C LYS A 98 -4.48 17.34 4.68
N LYS A 99 -3.99 16.50 5.60
CA LYS A 99 -4.44 16.47 7.00
C LYS A 99 -3.87 17.59 7.86
N LYS A 100 -2.82 18.29 7.39
CA LYS A 100 -2.20 19.43 8.07
C LYS A 100 -2.92 20.76 7.81
N HIS A 101 -3.77 20.83 6.79
CA HIS A 101 -4.48 22.03 6.36
C HIS A 101 -5.98 21.93 6.67
#